data_AF-A0A2W4IY98-F1
#
_entry.id   AF-A0A2W4IY98-F1
#
_cell.length_a   1.000
_cell.length_b   1.000
_cell.length_c   1.000
_cell.angle_alpha   90.00
_cell.angle_beta   90.00
_cell.angle_gamma   90.00
#
_symmetry.space_group_name_H-M   'P 1'
#
loop_
_entity.id
_entity.type
_entity.pdbx_description
1 polymer ?
#
loop_
_entity_poly.entity_id
_entity_poly.type
_entity_poly.pdbx_seq_one_letter_code
_entity_poly.pdbx_strand_id
1 'polypeptide(L)'
;DEDAAQLMGVPTFKFKLWAFAAGAVIGGLAGALFAGKQNFVNSQNFELLNSIIILAAVIFGGSGNLVGAIVGGGLVAYLIERFRGVELFGWELYEFRFMFFGAVLIIMMIFRPQGLIPNRRRAAEFADRRREVTVGQ
;
A
#
# COMPACT_ATOMS: atom_id res chain seq x y z
N ASP A 1 -4.22 -9.09 -19.89
CA ASP A 1 -4.31 -8.29 -21.13
C ASP A 1 -5.59 -7.50 -21.24
N GLU A 2 -5.43 -6.20 -21.44
CA GLU A 2 -6.53 -5.30 -21.78
C GLU A 2 -6.90 -5.39 -23.25
N ASP A 3 -5.90 -5.44 -24.14
CA ASP A 3 -6.12 -5.49 -25.58
C ASP A 3 -6.83 -6.79 -25.99
N ALA A 4 -6.45 -7.92 -25.38
CA ALA A 4 -7.17 -9.18 -25.57
C ALA A 4 -8.62 -9.11 -25.07
N ALA A 5 -8.88 -8.43 -23.94
CA ALA A 5 -10.23 -8.28 -23.43
C ALA A 5 -11.10 -7.38 -24.32
N GLN A 6 -10.53 -6.33 -24.91
CA GLN A 6 -11.22 -5.49 -25.90
C GLN A 6 -11.55 -6.28 -27.18
N LEU A 7 -10.62 -7.11 -27.67
CA LEU A 7 -10.85 -7.99 -28.82
C LEU A 7 -11.95 -9.03 -28.57
N MET A 8 -12.11 -9.49 -27.32
CA MET A 8 -13.17 -10.41 -26.91
C MET A 8 -14.52 -9.71 -26.63
N GLY A 9 -14.65 -8.43 -26.98
CA GLY A 9 -15.90 -7.67 -26.82
C GLY A 9 -16.20 -7.23 -25.38
N VAL A 10 -15.23 -7.34 -24.46
CA VAL A 10 -15.41 -6.88 -23.07
C VAL A 10 -15.11 -5.37 -23.00
N PRO A 11 -16.03 -4.53 -22.48
CA PRO A 11 -15.82 -3.09 -22.38
C PRO A 11 -14.87 -2.75 -21.21
N THR A 12 -13.55 -2.85 -21.44
CA THR A 12 -12.50 -2.62 -20.43
C THR A 12 -12.58 -1.23 -19.78
N PHE A 13 -12.94 -0.21 -20.56
CA PHE A 13 -13.11 1.17 -20.08
C PHE A 13 -14.15 1.28 -18.96
N LYS A 14 -15.32 0.63 -19.12
CA LYS A 14 -16.39 0.65 -18.10
C LYS A 14 -15.91 0.01 -16.80
N PHE A 15 -15.25 -1.14 -16.89
CA PHE A 15 -14.74 -1.83 -15.69
C PHE A 15 -13.66 -1.02 -14.96
N LYS A 16 -12.78 -0.33 -15.69
CA LYS A 16 -11.81 0.61 -15.09
C LYS A 16 -12.50 1.77 -14.39
N LEU A 17 -13.49 2.38 -15.04
CA LEU A 17 -14.24 3.50 -14.46
C LEU A 17 -14.96 3.07 -13.18
N TRP A 18 -15.58 1.89 -13.16
CA TRP A 18 -16.20 1.33 -11.96
C TRP A 18 -15.18 1.04 -10.85
N ALA A 19 -14.02 0.47 -11.19
CA ALA A 19 -12.95 0.22 -10.22
C ALA A 19 -12.41 1.52 -9.61
N PHE A 20 -12.22 2.56 -10.41
CA PHE A 20 -11.82 3.88 -9.94
C PHE A 20 -12.89 4.54 -9.08
N ALA A 21 -14.15 4.52 -9.54
CA ALA A 21 -15.28 5.09 -8.81
C ALA A 21 -15.47 4.42 -7.44
N ALA A 22 -15.35 3.09 -7.36
CA ALA A 22 -15.42 2.36 -6.10
C ALA A 22 -14.30 2.79 -5.12
N GLY A 23 -13.07 2.94 -5.61
CA GLY A 23 -11.96 3.43 -4.80
C GLY A 23 -12.15 4.88 -4.34
N ALA A 24 -12.62 5.76 -5.23
CA ALA A 24 -12.87 7.16 -4.94
C ALA A 24 -13.97 7.36 -3.89
N VAL A 25 -15.05 6.56 -3.95
CA VAL A 25 -16.13 6.60 -2.95
C VAL A 25 -15.60 6.22 -1.56
N ILE A 26 -14.82 5.14 -1.45
CA ILE A 26 -14.24 4.71 -0.17
C ILE A 26 -13.27 5.77 0.38
N GLY A 27 -12.39 6.31 -0.48
CA GLY A 27 -11.45 7.37 -0.08
C GLY A 27 -12.15 8.66 0.34
N GLY A 28 -13.19 9.06 -0.38
CA GLY A 28 -14.00 10.24 -0.06
C GLY A 28 -14.76 10.10 1.26
N LEU A 29 -15.38 8.93 1.50
CA LEU A 29 -16.06 8.63 2.76
C LEU A 29 -15.07 8.63 3.95
N ALA A 30 -13.90 7.98 3.78
CA ALA A 30 -12.87 7.97 4.80
C ALA A 30 -12.37 9.40 5.14
N GLY A 31 -12.16 10.23 4.12
CA GLY A 31 -11.76 11.63 4.29
C GLY A 31 -12.82 12.48 4.98
N ALA A 32 -14.10 12.33 4.62
CA ALA A 32 -15.21 13.04 5.25
C ALA A 32 -15.34 12.68 6.74
N LEU A 33 -15.21 11.39 7.08
CA LEU A 33 -15.20 10.93 8.47
C LEU A 33 -13.99 11.45 9.25
N PHE A 34 -12.81 11.44 8.63
CA PHE A 34 -11.59 11.98 9.24
C PHE A 34 -11.72 13.48 9.54
N ALA A 35 -12.25 14.27 8.60
CA ALA A 35 -12.51 15.69 8.79
C ALA A 35 -13.52 15.95 9.91
N GLY A 36 -14.57 15.13 10.03
CA GLY A 36 -15.53 15.22 11.14
C GLY A 36 -14.92 14.91 12.52
N LYS A 37 -13.94 14.00 12.60
CA LYS A 37 -13.21 13.72 13.84
C LYS A 37 -12.25 14.84 14.20
N GLN A 38 -11.51 15.35 13.21
CA GLN A 38 -10.57 16.46 13.34
C GLN A 38 -11.35 17.79 13.28
N ASN A 39 -12.15 18.08 14.32
CA ASN A 39 -12.94 19.32 14.44
C ASN A 39 -12.15 20.62 14.17
N PHE A 40 -10.81 20.55 14.17
CA PHE A 40 -9.91 21.61 13.75
C PHE A 40 -8.93 21.11 12.68
N VAL A 41 -8.89 21.82 11.54
CA VAL A 41 -7.95 21.54 10.44
C VAL A 41 -6.65 22.31 10.70
N ASN A 42 -5.61 21.59 11.13
CA ASN A 42 -4.26 22.11 11.24
C ASN A 42 -3.43 21.68 10.02
N SER A 43 -2.69 22.62 9.43
CA SER A 43 -1.77 22.38 8.30
C SER A 43 -0.77 21.25 8.59
N GLN A 44 -0.38 21.07 9.85
CA GLN A 44 0.53 20.00 10.31
C GLN A 44 -0.02 18.59 10.07
N ASN A 45 -1.34 18.42 9.94
CA ASN A 45 -1.93 17.10 9.66
C ASN A 45 -1.82 16.70 8.18
N PHE A 46 -1.62 17.68 7.28
CA PHE A 46 -1.61 17.50 5.83
C PHE A 46 -0.21 17.68 5.22
N GLU A 47 0.82 17.36 6.00
CA GLU A 47 2.19 17.41 5.51
C GLU A 47 2.46 16.34 4.44
N LEU A 48 3.37 16.67 3.51
CA LEU A 48 3.85 15.75 2.46
C LEU A 48 4.28 14.41 3.05
N LEU A 49 4.92 14.46 4.22
CA LEU A 49 5.48 13.30 4.89
C LEU A 49 4.38 12.28 5.29
N ASN A 50 3.22 12.74 5.77
CA ASN A 50 2.09 11.85 6.06
C ASN A 50 1.58 11.15 4.79
N SER A 51 1.53 11.86 3.66
CA SER A 51 1.11 11.28 2.38
C SER A 51 2.07 10.18 1.91
N ILE A 52 3.38 10.40 2.05
CA ILE A 52 4.42 9.41 1.71
C ILE A 52 4.27 8.17 2.58
N ILE A 53 3.99 8.32 3.88
CA ILE A 53 3.81 7.19 4.79
C ILE A 53 2.59 6.36 4.41
N ILE A 54 1.46 6.99 4.10
CA ILE A 54 0.25 6.28 3.68
C ILE A 54 0.52 5.48 2.40
N LEU A 55 1.20 6.08 1.42
CA LEU A 55 1.61 5.40 0.19
C LEU A 55 2.57 4.25 0.47
N ALA A 56 3.54 4.46 1.35
CA ALA A 56 4.50 3.44 1.73
C ALA A 56 3.84 2.27 2.49
N ALA A 57 2.82 2.54 3.30
CA ALA A 57 2.04 1.51 4.00
C ALA A 57 1.28 0.60 3.01
N VAL A 58 0.74 1.17 1.95
CA VAL A 58 0.08 0.42 0.86
C VAL A 58 1.11 -0.44 0.10
N ILE A 59 2.30 0.11 -0.17
CA ILE A 59 3.39 -0.64 -0.83
C ILE A 59 3.87 -1.79 0.06
N PHE A 60 4.01 -1.54 1.36
CA PHE A 60 4.39 -2.54 2.36
C PHE A 60 3.36 -3.68 2.45
N GLY A 61 2.07 -3.36 2.38
CA GLY A 61 1.00 -4.35 2.30
C GLY A 61 0.98 -5.15 0.99
N GLY A 62 1.38 -4.50 -0.10
CA GLY A 62 1.46 -5.05 -1.45
C GLY A 62 0.50 -4.36 -2.40
N SER A 63 1.02 -3.52 -3.31
CA SER A 63 0.24 -2.72 -4.28
C SER A 63 -0.60 -3.54 -5.26
N GLY A 64 -0.35 -4.85 -5.35
CA GLY A 64 -1.10 -5.78 -6.20
C GLY A 64 -2.23 -6.52 -5.50
N ASN A 65 -2.40 -6.44 -4.17
CA ASN A 65 -3.40 -7.21 -3.45
C ASN A 65 -4.20 -6.32 -2.49
N LEU A 66 -5.51 -6.21 -2.70
CA LEU A 66 -6.39 -5.39 -1.87
C LEU A 66 -6.33 -5.77 -0.38
N VAL A 67 -6.33 -7.07 -0.07
CA VAL A 67 -6.25 -7.56 1.31
C VAL A 67 -4.88 -7.27 1.91
N GLY A 68 -3.81 -7.40 1.11
CA GLY A 68 -2.45 -7.05 1.51
C GLY A 68 -2.32 -5.57 1.86
N ALA A 69 -2.85 -4.69 1.02
CA ALA A 69 -2.85 -3.25 1.25
C ALA A 69 -3.60 -2.84 2.54
N ILE A 70 -4.77 -3.45 2.81
CA ILE A 70 -5.54 -3.18 4.04
C ILE A 70 -4.77 -3.63 5.28
N VAL A 71 -4.24 -4.85 5.28
CA VAL A 71 -3.47 -5.40 6.40
C VAL A 71 -2.17 -4.63 6.60
N GLY A 72 -1.46 -4.30 5.53
CA GLY A 72 -0.23 -3.50 5.57
C GLY A 72 -0.47 -2.09 6.09
N GLY A 73 -1.53 -1.42 5.61
CA GLY A 73 -1.96 -0.12 6.12
C GLY A 73 -2.27 -0.15 7.62
N GLY A 74 -3.06 -1.13 8.06
CA GLY A 74 -3.40 -1.30 9.47
C GLY A 74 -2.19 -1.63 10.34
N LEU A 75 -1.30 -2.50 9.87
CA LEU A 75 -0.10 -2.92 10.62
C LEU A 75 0.91 -1.79 10.75
N VAL A 76 1.09 -1.00 9.69
CA VAL A 76 1.93 0.20 9.70
C VAL A 76 1.35 1.26 10.64
N ALA A 77 0.05 1.55 10.54
CA ALA A 77 -0.60 2.50 11.43
C ALA A 77 -0.48 2.05 12.89
N TYR A 78 -0.69 0.77 13.16
CA TYR A 78 -0.51 0.16 14.48
C TYR A 78 0.93 0.28 14.98
N LEU A 79 1.93 0.01 14.13
CA LEU A 79 3.34 0.16 14.48
C LEU A 79 3.66 1.62 14.84
N ILE A 80 3.23 2.58 14.02
CA ILE A 80 3.47 4.01 14.28
C ILE A 80 2.84 4.45 15.60
N GLU A 81 1.62 4.02 15.89
CA GLU A 81 0.94 4.30 17.16
C GLU A 81 1.65 3.61 18.34
N ARG A 82 2.17 2.39 18.15
CA ARG A 82 2.89 1.66 19.19
C ARG A 82 4.25 2.28 19.50
N PHE A 83 4.93 2.87 18.51
CA PHE A 83 6.15 3.64 18.70
C PHE A 83 5.89 5.01 19.37
N ARG A 84 4.63 5.46 19.41
CA ARG A 84 4.22 6.66 20.15
C ARG A 84 4.24 6.37 21.65
N GLY A 85 5.38 6.68 22.30
CA GLY A 85 5.56 6.50 23.75
C GLY A 85 6.34 5.25 24.16
N VAL A 86 7.01 4.57 23.23
CA VAL A 86 8.02 3.56 23.56
C VAL A 86 9.38 4.23 23.56
N GLU A 87 9.91 4.50 24.75
CA GLU A 87 11.32 4.81 24.95
C GLU A 87 12.09 3.49 24.95
N LEU A 88 13.00 3.31 23.99
CA LEU A 88 13.90 2.16 23.96
C LEU A 88 15.32 2.69 24.17
N PHE A 89 16.02 2.17 25.18
CA PHE A 89 17.40 2.57 25.52
C PHE A 89 17.61 4.07 25.82
N GLY A 90 16.60 4.80 26.30
CA GLY A 90 16.73 6.22 26.64
C GLY A 90 16.76 7.19 25.46
N TRP A 91 16.40 6.72 24.27
CA TRP A 91 16.25 7.54 23.07
C TRP A 91 14.76 7.71 22.76
N GLU A 92 14.32 8.94 22.50
CA GLU A 92 12.98 9.18 21.96
C GLU A 92 12.92 8.66 20.52
N LEU A 93 12.37 7.45 20.35
CA LEU A 93 12.11 6.85 19.05
C LEU A 93 11.13 7.67 18.19
N TYR A 94 10.50 8.70 18.76
CA TYR A 94 9.54 9.55 18.06
C TYR A 94 10.19 10.41 16.97
N GLU A 95 11.41 10.93 17.18
CA GLU A 95 12.14 11.65 16.13
C GLU A 95 12.67 10.69 15.06
N PHE A 96 13.14 9.51 15.47
CA PHE A 96 13.69 8.50 14.57
C PHE A 96 12.65 7.60 13.90
N ARG A 97 11.36 7.75 14.23
CA ARG A 97 10.27 6.89 13.72
C ARG A 97 10.26 6.80 12.20
N PHE A 98 10.52 7.91 11.51
CA PHE A 98 10.51 7.96 10.06
C PHE A 98 11.72 7.26 9.45
N MET A 99 12.88 7.36 10.09
CA MET A 99 14.09 6.66 9.67
C MET A 99 13.96 5.15 9.89
N PHE A 100 13.42 4.74 11.02
CA PHE A 100 13.14 3.33 11.32
C PHE A 100 12.09 2.76 10.35
N PHE A 101 11.02 3.51 10.09
CA PHE A 101 10.00 3.10 9.13
C PHE A 101 10.56 2.96 7.71
N GLY A 102 11.38 3.92 7.27
CA GLY A 102 12.12 3.84 6.00
C GLY A 102 13.05 2.63 5.93
N ALA A 103 13.79 2.34 7.00
CA ALA A 103 14.66 1.16 7.07
C ALA A 103 13.86 -0.15 6.97
N VAL A 104 12.74 -0.26 7.70
CA VAL A 104 11.85 -1.43 7.64
C VAL A 104 11.27 -1.62 6.24
N LEU A 105 10.88 -0.53 5.56
CA LEU A 105 10.42 -0.57 4.17
C LEU A 105 11.52 -1.07 3.22
N ILE A 106 12.74 -0.56 3.34
CA ILE A 106 13.87 -0.97 2.49
C ILE A 106 14.20 -2.44 2.72
N ILE A 107 14.31 -2.86 3.98
CA ILE A 107 14.54 -4.26 4.37
C ILE A 107 13.44 -5.14 3.78
N MET A 108 12.18 -4.73 3.90
CA MET A 108 11.06 -5.48 3.35
C MET A 108 11.09 -5.54 1.82
N MET A 109 11.44 -4.45 1.12
CA MET A 109 11.62 -4.45 -0.33
C MET A 109 12.72 -5.42 -0.78
N ILE A 110 13.78 -5.57 0.03
CA ILE A 110 14.87 -6.52 -0.22
C ILE A 110 14.38 -7.97 -0.05
N PHE A 111 13.71 -8.28 1.07
CA PHE A 111 13.33 -9.67 1.38
C PHE A 111 12.05 -10.14 0.65
N ARG A 112 11.09 -9.24 0.41
CA ARG A 112 9.75 -9.54 -0.13
C ARG A 112 9.21 -8.35 -0.95
N PRO A 113 9.70 -8.11 -2.17
CA PRO A 113 9.23 -7.01 -3.04
C PRO A 113 7.75 -7.13 -3.48
N GLN A 114 7.07 -8.24 -3.13
CA GLN A 114 5.67 -8.50 -3.49
C GLN A 114 4.64 -8.02 -2.45
N GLY A 115 5.05 -7.49 -1.29
CA GLY A 115 4.13 -7.21 -0.18
C GLY A 115 4.16 -8.26 0.94
N LEU A 116 3.52 -7.94 2.07
CA LEU A 116 3.21 -8.91 3.14
C LEU A 116 2.34 -10.07 2.63
N ILE A 117 1.37 -9.80 1.75
CA ILE A 117 0.47 -10.80 1.18
C ILE A 117 0.60 -10.80 -0.35
N PRO A 118 1.38 -11.73 -0.94
CA PRO A 118 1.62 -11.75 -2.38
C PRO A 118 0.32 -12.01 -3.17
N ASN A 119 0.10 -11.22 -4.22
CA ASN A 119 -1.00 -11.45 -5.15
C ASN A 119 -0.73 -12.74 -5.96
N ARG A 120 -1.62 -13.74 -5.82
CA ARG A 120 -1.56 -15.01 -6.55
C ARG A 120 -1.44 -14.84 -8.07
N ARG A 121 -2.00 -13.77 -8.65
CA ARG A 121 -1.92 -13.50 -10.10
C ARG A 121 -0.53 -13.01 -10.56
N ARG A 122 0.11 -12.08 -9.83
CA ARG A 122 1.49 -11.65 -10.15
C ARG A 122 2.52 -12.73 -9.84
N ALA A 123 2.32 -13.50 -8.76
CA ALA A 123 3.17 -14.65 -8.46
C ALA A 123 3.11 -15.73 -9.56
N ALA A 124 1.94 -15.93 -10.18
CA ALA A 124 1.78 -16.79 -11.35
C ALA A 124 2.48 -16.22 -12.59
N GLU A 125 2.36 -14.92 -12.90
CA GLU A 125 3.09 -14.28 -14.02
C GLU A 125 4.62 -14.40 -13.88
N PHE A 126 5.17 -14.23 -12.68
CA PHE A 126 6.61 -14.43 -12.44
C PHE A 126 7.06 -15.89 -12.51
N ALA A 127 6.14 -16.84 -12.26
CA ALA A 127 6.42 -18.27 -12.39
C ALA A 127 6.35 -18.73 -13.86
N ASP A 128 5.39 -18.22 -14.64
CA ASP A 128 5.26 -18.52 -16.07
C ASP A 128 6.43 -17.93 -16.87
N ARG A 129 6.85 -16.69 -16.61
CA ARG A 129 8.07 -16.15 -17.25
C ARG A 129 9.33 -16.99 -16.97
N ARG A 130 9.47 -17.58 -15.77
CA ARG A 130 10.60 -18.48 -15.50
C ARG A 130 10.50 -19.77 -16.30
N ARG A 131 9.29 -20.30 -16.49
CA ARG A 131 9.08 -21.51 -17.32
C ARG A 131 9.39 -21.23 -18.79
N GLU A 132 9.00 -20.08 -19.33
CA GLU A 132 9.34 -19.67 -20.70
C GLU A 132 10.85 -19.60 -20.94
N VAL A 133 11.61 -19.07 -19.97
CA VAL A 133 13.09 -19.00 -20.07
C VAL A 133 13.76 -20.38 -19.94
N THR A 134 13.13 -21.34 -19.28
CA THR A 134 13.68 -22.69 -19.10
C THR A 134 13.34 -23.62 -20.26
N VAL A 135 12.22 -23.39 -20.96
CA VAL A 135 11.76 -24.20 -22.11
C VAL A 135 12.37 -23.72 -23.44
N GLY A 136 12.92 -22.49 -23.47
CA GLY A 136 13.65 -21.95 -24.62
C GLY A 136 15.12 -22.37 -24.75
N GLN A 137 15.58 -23.38 -23.98
CA GLN A 137 16.92 -23.98 -24.11
C GLN A 137 16.83 -25.45 -24.52
#